data_AF-A0A4R9WVY4-F1
#
_entry.id   AF-A0A4R9WVY4-F1
#
_cell.length_a   1.000
_cell.length_b   1.000
_cell.length_c   1.000
_cell.angle_alpha   90.00
_cell.angle_beta   90.00
_cell.angle_gamma   90.00
#
_symmetry.space_group_name_H-M   'P 1'
#
loop_
_entity.id
_entity.type
_entity.pdbx_description
1 polymer ?
#
loop_
_entity_poly.entity_id
_entity_poly.type
_entity_poly.pdbx_seq_one_letter_code
_entity_poly.pdbx_strand_id
1 'polypeptide(L)' 'MADGPLLRVLFCAHLWLSARLLPVLVGRRDFESVLKLAPLQSPALYRDLPWTYIVQRVNRTVRRPWLMRDR' A
#
# COMPACT_ATOMS: atom_id res chain seq x y z
N MET A 1 8.86 23.66 6.08
CA MET A 1 8.14 22.55 6.75
C MET A 1 6.76 22.44 6.14
N ALA A 2 6.64 21.86 4.94
CA ALA A 2 5.36 21.77 4.25
C ALA A 2 4.58 20.52 4.69
N ASP A 3 3.32 20.72 5.07
CA ASP A 3 2.23 19.77 4.83
C ASP A 3 2.34 18.33 5.36
N GLY A 4 3.04 18.12 6.47
CA GLY A 4 2.98 16.89 7.27
C GLY A 4 1.56 16.28 7.46
N PRO A 5 0.47 17.05 7.69
CA PRO A 5 -0.88 16.49 7.70
C PRO A 5 -1.40 16.06 6.32
N LEU A 6 -1.16 16.82 5.25
CA LEU A 6 -1.61 16.42 3.90
C LEU A 6 -0.83 15.19 3.41
N LEU A 7 0.48 15.11 3.68
CA LEU A 7 1.31 13.95 3.37
C LEU A 7 0.78 12.67 4.06
N ARG A 8 0.30 12.77 5.30
CA ARG A 8 -0.39 11.68 6.01
C ARG A 8 -1.71 11.29 5.34
N VAL A 9 -2.51 12.26 4.89
CA VAL A 9 -3.78 12.00 4.18
C VAL A 9 -3.52 11.34 2.81
N LEU A 10 -2.61 11.88 2.01
CA LEU A 10 -2.19 11.34 0.71
C LEU A 10 -1.66 9.91 0.85
N PHE A 11 -0.75 9.67 1.80
CA PHE A 11 -0.24 8.33 2.10
C PHE A 11 -1.38 7.37 2.48
N CYS A 12 -2.33 7.80 3.31
CA CYS A 12 -3.46 6.96 3.71
C CYS A 12 -4.44 6.70 2.57
N ALA A 13 -4.72 7.68 1.71
CA ALA A 13 -5.59 7.51 0.54
C ALA A 13 -4.95 6.56 -0.48
N HIS A 14 -3.66 6.76 -0.79
CA HIS A 14 -2.88 5.87 -1.66
C HIS A 14 -2.86 4.43 -1.11
N LEU A 15 -2.50 4.24 0.17
CA LEU A 15 -2.52 2.94 0.84
C LEU A 15 -3.91 2.28 0.81
N TRP A 16 -4.98 3.06 1.07
CA TRP A 16 -6.37 2.58 1.09
C TRP A 16 -6.87 2.17 -0.31
N LEU A 17 -6.38 2.83 -1.36
CA LEU A 17 -6.68 2.53 -2.76
C LEU A 17 -5.87 1.31 -3.24
N SER A 18 -4.55 1.31 -3.08
CA SER A 18 -3.68 0.20 -3.47
C SER A 18 -4.09 -1.12 -2.80
N ALA A 19 -4.48 -1.10 -1.52
CA ALA A 19 -4.95 -2.29 -0.81
C ALA A 19 -6.32 -2.84 -1.30
N ARG A 20 -7.14 -2.04 -2.02
CA ARG A 20 -8.35 -2.51 -2.71
C ARG A 20 -8.06 -3.01 -4.12
N LEU A 21 -7.22 -2.28 -4.85
CA LEU A 21 -6.93 -2.58 -6.26
C LEU A 21 -5.98 -3.78 -6.41
N LEU A 22 -5.01 -3.97 -5.52
CA LEU A 22 -4.09 -5.11 -5.57
C LEU A 22 -4.81 -6.46 -5.65
N PRO A 23 -5.78 -6.81 -4.77
CA PRO A 23 -6.55 -8.05 -4.91
C PRO A 23 -7.20 -8.26 -6.28
N VAL A 24 -7.70 -7.19 -6.92
CA VAL A 24 -8.33 -7.27 -8.26
C VAL A 24 -7.27 -7.43 -9.37
N LEU A 25 -6.14 -6.75 -9.25
CA LEU A 25 -5.02 -6.77 -10.20
C LEU A 25 -4.13 -8.03 -10.09
N VAL A 26 -4.17 -8.71 -8.94
CA VAL A 26 -3.37 -9.89 -8.57
C VAL A 26 -4.17 -11.18 -8.63
N GLY A 27 -5.44 -11.18 -8.18
CA GLY A 27 -6.28 -12.38 -8.06
C GLY A 27 -6.67 -13.09 -9.39
N ARG A 28 -6.14 -12.62 -10.53
CA ARG A 28 -6.24 -13.25 -11.86
C ARG A 28 -4.88 -13.31 -12.58
N ARG A 29 -3.76 -13.30 -11.84
CA ARG A 29 -2.40 -13.39 -12.39
C ARG A 29 -1.54 -14.35 -11.59
N ASP A 30 -0.73 -15.12 -12.29
CA ASP A 30 0.26 -16.03 -11.70
C ASP A 30 1.30 -15.27 -10.87
N PHE A 31 1.80 -15.92 -9.83
CA PHE A 31 2.70 -15.32 -8.84
C PHE A 31 3.97 -14.70 -9.47
N GLU A 32 4.56 -15.35 -10.47
CA GLU A 32 5.72 -14.83 -11.20
C GLU A 32 5.40 -13.51 -11.95
N SER A 33 4.23 -13.44 -12.59
CA SER A 33 3.73 -12.23 -13.24
C SER A 33 3.41 -11.11 -12.26
N VAL A 34 3.09 -11.44 -11.01
CA VAL A 34 2.88 -10.47 -9.92
C VAL A 34 4.21 -9.95 -9.37
N LEU A 35 5.22 -10.81 -9.21
CA LEU A 35 6.57 -10.38 -8.82
C LEU A 35 7.20 -9.44 -9.85
N LYS A 36 6.98 -9.68 -11.15
CA LYS A 36 7.44 -8.79 -12.24
C LYS A 36 6.80 -7.38 -12.22
N LEU A 37 5.72 -7.17 -11.46
CA LEU A 37 5.08 -5.87 -11.27
C LEU A 37 5.61 -5.11 -10.02
N ALA A 38 6.47 -5.72 -9.20
CA ALA A 38 7.08 -5.05 -8.07
C ALA A 38 8.17 -4.07 -8.55
N PRO A 39 8.08 -2.76 -8.24
CA PRO A 39 9.09 -1.79 -8.69
C PRO A 39 10.42 -2.01 -7.95
N LEU A 40 11.50 -2.24 -8.71
CA LEU A 40 12.86 -2.44 -8.16
C LEU A 40 13.37 -1.24 -7.35
N GLN A 41 12.79 -0.05 -7.56
CA GLN A 41 13.07 1.16 -6.80
C GLN A 41 11.76 1.71 -6.23
N SER A 42 11.64 1.73 -4.90
CA SER A 42 10.48 2.31 -4.22
C SER A 42 10.60 3.84 -4.22
N PRO A 43 9.62 4.60 -4.77
CA PRO A 43 9.71 6.04 -4.86
C PRO A 43 9.65 6.68 -3.47
N ALA A 44 10.63 7.53 -3.14
CA ALA A 44 10.84 8.09 -1.80
C ALA A 44 9.81 9.15 -1.35
N LEU A 45 8.62 9.18 -1.97
CA LEU A 45 7.55 10.17 -1.78
C LEU A 45 7.04 10.30 -0.34
N TYR A 46 7.31 9.31 0.52
CA TYR A 46 6.87 9.27 1.92
C TYR A 46 8.03 9.29 2.92
N ARG A 47 9.25 9.68 2.50
CA ARG A 47 10.47 9.68 3.34
C ARG A 47 10.33 10.53 4.61
N ASP A 48 9.54 11.59 4.56
CA ASP A 48 9.31 12.51 5.70
C ASP A 48 8.27 11.99 6.72
N LEU A 49 7.66 10.81 6.47
CA LEU A 49 6.81 10.14 7.45
C LEU A 49 7.64 9.15 8.30
N PRO A 50 7.48 9.14 9.65
CA PRO A 50 8.14 8.15 10.49
C PRO A 50 7.82 6.71 10.06
N TRP A 51 8.86 5.86 9.96
CA TRP A 51 8.70 4.47 9.53
C TRP A 51 7.71 3.69 10.42
N THR A 52 7.67 3.99 11.72
CA THR A 52 6.72 3.43 12.68
C THR A 52 5.27 3.75 12.33
N TYR A 53 4.99 4.99 11.89
CA TYR A 53 3.68 5.41 11.41
C TYR A 53 3.29 4.68 10.13
N ILE A 54 4.20 4.59 9.16
CA ILE A 54 3.99 3.84 7.91
C ILE A 54 3.60 2.38 8.24
N VAL A 55 4.42 1.67 9.01
CA VAL A 55 4.20 0.26 9.38
C VAL A 55 2.89 0.08 10.16
N GLN A 56 2.57 0.96 11.12
CA GLN A 56 1.32 0.87 11.89
C GLN A 56 0.08 1.05 11.00
N ARG A 57 0.11 1.99 10.03
CA ARG A 57 -1.00 2.22 9.12
C ARG A 57 -1.14 1.10 8.08
N VAL A 58 -0.02 0.58 7.54
CA VAL A 58 -0.01 -0.60 6.66
C VAL A 58 -0.65 -1.80 7.37
N ASN A 59 -0.16 -2.15 8.56
CA ASN A 59 -0.70 -3.25 9.38
C ASN A 59 -2.19 -3.08 9.71
N ARG A 60 -2.65 -1.84 9.95
CA ARG A 60 -4.07 -1.55 10.20
C ARG A 60 -4.94 -1.70 8.95
N THR A 61 -4.42 -1.36 7.77
CA THR A 61 -5.13 -1.53 6.49
C THR A 61 -5.21 -3.01 6.08
N VAL A 62 -4.08 -3.73 6.05
CA VAL A 62 -4.06 -5.14 5.60
C VAL A 62 -4.80 -6.09 6.56
N ARG A 63 -4.99 -5.70 7.83
CA ARG A 63 -5.82 -6.43 8.82
C ARG A 63 -7.30 -6.55 8.46
N ARG A 64 -7.82 -5.86 7.45
CA ARG A 64 -9.19 -6.03 6.92
C ARG A 64 -9.17 -6.34 5.42
N PRO A 65 -8.72 -7.54 5.00
CA PRO A 65 -8.76 -7.94 3.60
C PRO A 65 -10.22 -8.16 3.17
N TRP A 66 -10.73 -7.29 2.30
CA TRP A 66 -12.08 -7.40 1.74
C TRP A 66 -12.18 -8.41 0.58
N LEU A 67 -11.07 -8.63 -0.14
CA LEU A 67 -11.03 -9.39 -1.40
C LEU A 67 -9.97 -10.51 -1.42
N MET A 68 -9.30 -10.75 -0.29
CA MET A 68 -8.34 -11.85 -0.09
C MET A 68 -8.78 -12.75 1.07
N ARG A 69 -10.09 -12.86 1.28
CA ARG A 69 -10.70 -13.63 2.39
C ARG A 69 -11.76 -14.61 1.86
N ASP A 70 -11.36 -15.40 0.87
CA ASP A 70 -12.00 -16.66 0.51
C ASP A 70 -10.96 -17.55 -0.19
N ARG A 71 -10.71 -18.73 0.39
CA ARG A 71 -9.58 -19.67 0.21
C ARG A 71 -8.44 -19.49 1.23
#